data_AF-A0A1I0D5Y1-F1
#
_entry.id   AF-A0A1I0D5Y1-F1
#
_cell.length_a   1.000
_cell.length_b   1.000
_cell.length_c   1.000
_cell.angle_alpha   90.00
_cell.angle_beta   90.00
_cell.angle_gamma   90.00
#
_symmetry.space_group_name_H-M   'P 1'
#
loop_
_entity.id
_entity.type
_entity.pdbx_description
1 polymer ?
#
loop_
_entity_poly.entity_id
_entity_poly.type
_entity_poly.pdbx_seq_one_letter_code
_entity_poly.pdbx_strand_id
1 'polypeptide(L)'
;MGEDKKLPGFCPLELTEAMKAMLAEYKMEWSRNRQALIEQYHITNYDEAVCNELSNVRRPLVLVRGRSICREQAMQLIVVEEPLFGKGSDDERSWFDPRSNRGVLKNIFYRQGYSWLSTWVYTDGTIGGNLIHLGKYPELEEFVPMYADLAGKYPFLDMVVSYTLVDECCCFLCDKIDPEFGYDKQCTCKDCIPYLDKIKKYKEVYSVSDFEAFYYSYWETDHVRSDVGNLVCLTIWIHNGQANILFGDPAISKFNEYNTLYCAPEYAFMFSSSLYRDRHTCICDKQFVEDCFESIGKPRNLCNEYVERGFISPFNENAIVVTKDWVIRQYNAYITGK
;
A
#
# COMPACT_ATOMS: atom_id res chain seq x y z
N MET A 1 -2.82 -30.22 -34.63
CA MET A 1 -2.72 -31.24 -33.58
C MET A 1 -1.56 -30.84 -32.68
N GLY A 2 -1.84 -30.01 -31.68
CA GLY A 2 -0.87 -29.56 -30.70
C GLY A 2 -1.12 -30.33 -29.41
N GLU A 3 -0.08 -30.97 -28.90
CA GLU A 3 -0.12 -31.69 -27.63
C GLU A 3 -0.29 -30.70 -26.48
N ASP A 4 -1.41 -30.81 -25.77
CA ASP A 4 -1.64 -30.17 -24.48
C ASP A 4 -0.58 -30.67 -23.48
N LYS A 5 0.29 -29.77 -23.03
CA LYS A 5 1.10 -30.00 -21.84
C LYS A 5 0.17 -30.07 -20.63
N LYS A 6 -0.17 -31.30 -20.24
CA LYS A 6 -0.85 -31.62 -18.98
C LYS A 6 -0.07 -31.03 -17.81
N LEU A 7 -0.72 -30.13 -17.07
CA LEU A 7 -0.36 -29.85 -15.68
C LEU A 7 -0.31 -31.17 -14.89
N PRO A 8 0.66 -31.36 -13.97
CA PRO A 8 0.71 -32.56 -13.15
C PRO A 8 -0.57 -32.66 -12.34
N GLY A 9 -1.29 -33.76 -12.53
CA GLY A 9 -2.59 -34.00 -11.93
C GLY A 9 -2.53 -33.96 -10.41
N PHE A 10 -3.13 -32.93 -9.82
CA PHE A 10 -3.69 -33.07 -8.49
C PHE A 10 -4.85 -34.06 -8.60
N CYS A 11 -4.68 -35.22 -7.99
CA CYS A 11 -5.74 -36.21 -7.83
C CYS A 11 -6.95 -35.51 -7.16
N PRO A 12 -8.15 -35.48 -7.75
CA PRO A 12 -9.32 -34.99 -7.05
C PRO A 12 -9.65 -36.05 -5.99
N LEU A 13 -9.09 -35.91 -4.80
CA LEU A 13 -9.62 -36.59 -3.63
C LEU A 13 -11.06 -36.13 -3.49
N GLU A 14 -12.02 -37.04 -3.69
CA GLU A 14 -13.39 -36.78 -3.25
C GLU A 14 -13.33 -36.34 -1.79
N LEU A 15 -13.88 -35.15 -1.52
CA LEU A 15 -13.89 -34.61 -0.17
C LEU A 15 -14.56 -35.63 0.76
N THR A 16 -13.89 -35.98 1.85
CA THR A 16 -14.52 -36.82 2.87
C THR A 16 -15.73 -36.10 3.47
N GLU A 17 -16.68 -36.82 4.06
CA GLU A 17 -17.83 -36.19 4.73
C GLU A 17 -17.39 -35.19 5.82
N ALA A 18 -16.28 -35.46 6.50
CA ALA A 18 -15.68 -34.51 7.44
C ALA A 18 -15.19 -33.22 6.74
N MET A 19 -14.53 -33.34 5.58
CA MET A 19 -14.09 -32.17 4.80
C MET A 19 -15.28 -31.39 4.23
N LYS A 20 -16.35 -32.06 3.82
CA LYS A 20 -17.59 -31.42 3.37
C LYS A 20 -18.27 -30.66 4.51
N ALA A 21 -18.33 -31.26 5.70
CA ALA A 21 -18.89 -30.62 6.89
C ALA A 21 -18.06 -29.38 7.30
N MET A 22 -16.74 -29.49 7.35
CA MET A 22 -15.84 -28.35 7.61
C MET A 22 -16.01 -27.23 6.57
N LEU A 23 -16.12 -27.58 5.28
CA LEU A 23 -16.35 -26.60 4.22
C LEU A 23 -17.73 -25.93 4.36
N ALA A 24 -18.76 -26.67 4.78
CA ALA A 24 -20.08 -26.12 5.02
C ALA A 24 -20.10 -25.17 6.23
N GLU A 25 -19.43 -25.53 7.33
CA GLU A 25 -19.25 -24.67 8.49
C GLU A 25 -18.50 -23.38 8.14
N TYR A 26 -17.39 -23.49 7.41
CA TYR A 26 -16.64 -22.34 6.90
C TYR A 26 -17.52 -21.40 6.07
N LYS A 27 -18.28 -21.95 5.11
CA LYS A 27 -19.19 -21.16 4.27
C LYS A 27 -20.30 -20.48 5.08
N MET A 28 -20.83 -21.14 6.11
CA MET A 28 -21.85 -20.55 7.00
C MET A 28 -21.27 -19.44 7.86
N GLU A 29 -20.09 -19.61 8.44
CA GLU A 29 -19.40 -18.57 9.20
C GLU A 29 -19.10 -17.35 8.34
N TRP A 30 -18.50 -17.58 7.18
CA TRP A 30 -18.19 -16.55 6.20
C TRP A 30 -19.42 -15.77 5.73
N SER A 31 -20.53 -16.46 5.45
CA SER A 31 -21.80 -15.81 5.10
C SER A 31 -22.34 -14.94 6.24
N ARG A 32 -22.22 -15.39 7.49
CA ARG A 32 -22.63 -14.59 8.67
C ARG A 32 -21.75 -13.36 8.85
N ASN A 33 -20.43 -13.49 8.73
CA ASN A 33 -19.49 -12.38 8.87
C ASN A 33 -19.74 -11.30 7.81
N ARG A 34 -19.98 -11.72 6.56
CA ARG A 34 -20.34 -10.80 5.46
C ARG A 34 -21.65 -10.07 5.71
N GLN A 35 -22.68 -10.78 6.14
CA GLN A 35 -23.97 -10.17 6.45
C GLN A 35 -23.85 -9.13 7.58
N ALA A 36 -23.12 -9.47 8.65
CA ALA A 36 -22.85 -8.54 9.75
C ALA A 36 -22.09 -7.30 9.27
N LEU A 37 -21.12 -7.46 8.37
CA LEU A 37 -20.34 -6.37 7.80
C LEU A 37 -21.19 -5.45 6.90
N ILE A 38 -22.06 -6.03 6.06
CA ILE A 38 -23.02 -5.28 5.23
C ILE A 38 -23.95 -4.44 6.11
N GLU A 39 -24.46 -5.03 7.20
CA GLU A 39 -25.34 -4.35 8.14
C GLU A 39 -24.62 -3.23 8.90
N GLN A 40 -23.41 -3.52 9.42
CA GLN A 40 -22.60 -2.58 10.20
C GLN A 40 -22.24 -1.32 9.40
N TYR A 41 -21.83 -1.47 8.14
CA TYR A 41 -21.39 -0.35 7.29
C TYR A 41 -22.45 0.10 6.28
N HIS A 42 -23.69 -0.37 6.42
CA HIS A 42 -24.81 -0.02 5.56
C HIS A 42 -24.49 -0.13 4.06
N ILE A 43 -23.86 -1.24 3.66
CA ILE A 43 -23.40 -1.44 2.28
C ILE A 43 -24.60 -1.64 1.36
N THR A 44 -24.90 -0.65 0.52
CA THR A 44 -26.09 -0.65 -0.33
C THR A 44 -25.91 -1.33 -1.68
N ASN A 45 -24.68 -1.42 -2.20
CA ASN A 45 -24.36 -2.00 -3.50
C ASN A 45 -23.36 -3.16 -3.39
N TYR A 46 -23.59 -4.06 -2.43
CA TYR A 46 -22.77 -5.24 -2.26
C TYR A 46 -22.70 -6.07 -3.55
N ASP A 47 -21.48 -6.42 -3.98
CA ASP A 47 -21.22 -7.23 -5.16
C ASP A 47 -20.42 -8.48 -4.79
N GLU A 48 -21.11 -9.62 -4.75
CA GLU A 48 -20.52 -10.90 -4.38
C GLU A 48 -19.44 -11.37 -5.37
N ALA A 49 -19.62 -11.07 -6.67
CA ALA A 49 -18.67 -11.47 -7.71
C ALA A 49 -17.35 -10.73 -7.52
N VAL A 50 -17.39 -9.41 -7.29
CA VAL A 50 -16.20 -8.61 -6.96
C VAL A 50 -15.50 -9.13 -5.70
N CYS A 51 -16.27 -9.47 -4.65
CA CYS A 51 -15.68 -10.02 -3.43
C CYS A 51 -14.93 -11.33 -3.70
N ASN A 52 -15.55 -12.23 -4.45
CA ASN A 52 -14.96 -13.53 -4.79
C ASN A 52 -13.72 -13.36 -5.68
N GLU A 53 -13.75 -12.43 -6.64
CA GLU A 53 -12.58 -12.11 -7.46
C GLU A 53 -11.45 -11.53 -6.61
N LEU A 54 -11.72 -10.53 -5.77
CA LEU A 54 -10.73 -9.88 -4.93
C LEU A 54 -10.06 -10.86 -3.94
N SER A 55 -10.82 -11.78 -3.34
CA SER A 55 -10.27 -12.82 -2.47
C SER A 55 -9.37 -13.82 -3.22
N ASN A 56 -9.44 -13.90 -4.55
CA ASN A 56 -8.52 -14.70 -5.35
C ASN A 56 -7.29 -13.90 -5.81
N VAL A 57 -7.25 -12.59 -5.58
CA VAL A 57 -6.09 -11.75 -5.91
C VAL A 57 -5.06 -11.86 -4.80
N ARG A 58 -3.85 -12.25 -5.18
CA ARG A 58 -2.73 -12.28 -4.25
C ARG A 58 -2.30 -10.85 -3.95
N ARG A 59 -2.39 -10.45 -2.67
CA ARG A 59 -1.89 -9.15 -2.17
C ARG A 59 -2.30 -7.98 -3.08
N PRO A 60 -3.61 -7.73 -3.22
CA PRO A 60 -4.11 -6.74 -4.17
C PRO A 60 -3.40 -5.39 -3.97
N LEU A 61 -3.13 -4.70 -5.08
CA LEU A 61 -2.68 -3.32 -5.05
C LEU A 61 -3.80 -2.45 -4.46
N VAL A 62 -3.45 -1.71 -3.41
CA VAL A 62 -4.32 -0.79 -2.67
C VAL A 62 -3.87 0.63 -2.94
N LEU A 63 -4.77 1.46 -3.44
CA LEU A 63 -4.51 2.84 -3.80
C LEU A 63 -5.18 3.76 -2.78
N VAL A 64 -4.37 4.55 -2.07
CA VAL A 64 -4.89 5.52 -1.09
C VAL A 64 -4.69 6.94 -1.62
N ARG A 65 -5.73 7.77 -1.54
CA ARG A 65 -5.68 9.19 -1.93
C ARG A 65 -6.52 9.99 -0.96
N GLY A 66 -6.01 11.12 -0.47
CA GLY A 66 -6.78 11.93 0.46
C GLY A 66 -6.30 13.36 0.61
N ARG A 67 -7.14 14.16 1.26
CA ARG A 67 -6.81 15.54 1.62
C ARG A 67 -5.67 15.54 2.63
N SER A 68 -4.68 16.41 2.43
CA SER A 68 -3.63 16.61 3.42
C SER A 68 -4.19 17.08 4.76
N ILE A 69 -3.61 16.57 5.83
CA ILE A 69 -3.91 16.90 7.22
C ILE A 69 -2.76 17.71 7.83
N CYS A 70 -2.93 18.26 9.03
CA CYS A 70 -1.82 18.92 9.70
C CYS A 70 -0.84 17.90 10.33
N ARG A 71 0.36 18.36 10.71
CA ARG A 71 1.38 17.53 11.34
C ARG A 71 0.86 16.88 12.63
N GLU A 72 0.09 17.62 13.44
CA GLU A 72 -0.47 17.13 14.70
C GLU A 72 -1.50 16.02 14.46
N GLN A 73 -2.31 16.13 13.40
CA GLN A 73 -3.24 15.09 12.98
C GLN A 73 -2.49 13.87 12.44
N ALA A 74 -1.41 14.06 11.68
CA ALA A 74 -0.56 12.96 11.21
C ALA A 74 0.10 12.22 12.38
N MET A 75 0.61 12.96 13.36
CA MET A 75 1.11 12.39 14.61
C MET A 75 0.00 11.64 15.35
N GLN A 76 -1.21 12.20 15.46
CA GLN A 76 -2.34 11.54 16.11
C GLN A 76 -2.68 10.19 15.47
N LEU A 77 -2.71 10.12 14.14
CA LEU A 77 -2.91 8.85 13.42
C LEU A 77 -1.77 7.89 13.71
N ILE A 78 -0.53 8.34 13.57
CA ILE A 78 0.65 7.48 13.76
C ILE A 78 0.71 6.97 15.20
N VAL A 79 0.47 7.79 16.23
CA VAL A 79 0.61 7.33 17.62
C VAL A 79 -0.48 6.37 18.08
N VAL A 80 -1.64 6.40 17.42
CA VAL A 80 -2.79 5.59 17.85
C VAL A 80 -3.01 4.38 16.94
N GLU A 81 -2.88 4.56 15.62
CA GLU A 81 -3.07 3.48 14.65
C GLU A 81 -1.79 2.67 14.44
N GLU A 82 -0.61 3.25 14.67
CA GLU A 82 0.63 2.49 14.60
C GLU A 82 0.95 1.88 15.96
N PRO A 83 1.05 0.54 16.05
CA PRO A 83 1.21 -0.11 17.34
C PRO A 83 2.63 0.02 17.93
N LEU A 84 3.45 0.97 17.45
CA LEU A 84 4.75 1.36 18.03
C LEU A 84 4.59 1.95 19.42
N PHE A 85 3.46 2.60 19.63
CA PHE A 85 3.22 3.42 20.80
C PHE A 85 2.32 2.72 21.83
N GLY A 86 1.73 1.57 21.47
CA GLY A 86 0.89 0.72 22.32
C GLY A 86 1.65 -0.39 23.08
N LYS A 87 0.97 -1.10 23.98
CA LYS A 87 1.43 -2.43 24.44
C LYS A 87 1.19 -3.39 23.27
N GLY A 88 2.23 -4.15 22.90
CA GLY A 88 2.24 -4.98 21.69
C GLY A 88 0.97 -5.79 21.54
N SER A 89 0.43 -5.82 20.32
CA SER A 89 -0.76 -6.61 20.01
C SER A 89 -0.54 -8.05 20.48
N ASP A 90 -1.48 -8.56 21.28
CA ASP A 90 -1.57 -9.98 21.62
C ASP A 90 -2.07 -10.81 20.41
N ASP A 91 -1.86 -10.31 19.18
CA ASP A 91 -2.21 -11.03 17.95
C ASP A 91 -1.12 -12.05 17.66
N GLU A 92 -1.46 -13.33 17.80
CA GLU A 92 -0.57 -14.47 17.54
C GLU A 92 -0.13 -14.56 16.06
N ARG A 93 -0.77 -13.82 15.15
CA ARG A 93 -0.37 -13.73 13.74
C ARG A 93 0.82 -12.78 13.58
N SER A 94 2.03 -13.33 13.56
CA SER A 94 3.30 -12.59 13.41
C SER A 94 3.35 -11.56 12.26
N TRP A 95 2.50 -11.67 11.24
CA TRP A 95 2.46 -10.75 10.09
C TRP A 95 1.91 -9.36 10.43
N PHE A 96 1.01 -9.29 11.41
CA PHE A 96 0.44 -8.05 11.93
C PHE A 96 1.11 -7.59 13.22
N ASP A 97 1.99 -8.41 13.83
CA ASP A 97 2.82 -7.95 14.95
C ASP A 97 3.79 -6.87 14.42
N PRO A 98 3.64 -5.62 14.87
CA PRO A 98 4.52 -4.53 14.47
C PRO A 98 6.02 -4.77 14.74
N ARG A 99 6.35 -5.62 15.71
CA ARG A 99 7.72 -5.97 16.12
C ARG A 99 8.29 -7.12 15.29
N SER A 100 7.47 -7.80 14.49
CA SER A 100 7.96 -8.87 13.63
C SER A 100 8.78 -8.31 12.47
N ASN A 101 9.50 -9.19 11.77
CA ASN A 101 10.24 -8.83 10.56
C ASN A 101 9.34 -8.28 9.42
N ARG A 102 8.02 -8.42 9.51
CA ARG A 102 7.05 -7.98 8.50
C ARG A 102 6.09 -6.89 9.00
N GLY A 103 6.23 -6.48 10.27
CA GLY A 103 5.34 -5.51 10.90
C GLY A 103 5.38 -4.13 10.24
N VAL A 104 4.23 -3.43 10.28
CA VAL A 104 4.02 -2.09 9.71
C VAL A 104 5.06 -1.07 10.21
N LEU A 105 5.55 -1.22 11.44
CA LEU A 105 6.51 -0.30 12.05
C LEU A 105 7.93 -0.35 11.50
N LYS A 106 8.39 -1.51 11.00
CA LYS A 106 9.67 -1.55 10.27
C LYS A 106 9.61 -0.74 8.97
N ASN A 107 8.40 -0.37 8.51
CA ASN A 107 8.20 0.28 7.22
C ASN A 107 8.08 1.80 7.29
N ILE A 108 7.86 2.42 8.46
CA ILE A 108 7.77 3.88 8.58
C ILE A 108 9.17 4.51 8.68
N PHE A 109 10.12 3.88 9.39
CA PHE A 109 11.34 4.59 9.79
C PHE A 109 12.50 4.32 8.83
N TYR A 110 12.85 3.07 8.52
CA TYR A 110 13.89 2.69 7.55
C TYR A 110 13.71 1.22 7.12
N ARG A 111 13.46 0.92 5.84
CA ARG A 111 13.24 -0.48 5.42
C ARG A 111 14.52 -1.31 5.49
N GLN A 112 14.53 -2.31 6.37
CA GLN A 112 15.22 -3.57 6.12
C GLN A 112 14.21 -4.63 5.69
N GLY A 113 14.29 -5.14 4.45
CA GLY A 113 13.77 -6.47 4.13
C GLY A 113 13.03 -6.63 2.80
N TYR A 114 12.03 -5.79 2.49
CA TYR A 114 11.15 -6.01 1.33
C TYR A 114 10.63 -4.70 0.68
N SER A 115 10.43 -4.70 -0.64
CA SER A 115 9.98 -3.59 -1.50
C SER A 115 8.45 -3.44 -1.54
N TRP A 116 7.80 -3.20 -0.39
CA TRP A 116 6.33 -3.14 -0.24
C TRP A 116 5.86 -1.92 0.55
N LEU A 117 5.42 -0.81 -0.09
CA LEU A 117 4.92 0.35 0.65
C LEU A 117 3.68 -0.01 1.48
N SER A 118 3.66 0.37 2.76
CA SER A 118 2.58 0.04 3.70
C SER A 118 2.09 1.22 4.53
N THR A 119 2.67 2.41 4.37
CA THR A 119 2.12 3.63 4.98
C THR A 119 1.27 4.39 3.96
N TRP A 120 0.19 4.99 4.42
CA TRP A 120 -0.65 5.93 3.67
C TRP A 120 -0.65 7.35 4.24
N VAL A 121 0.07 7.57 5.35
CA VAL A 121 0.21 8.86 6.03
C VAL A 121 1.68 9.24 6.15
N TYR A 122 2.00 10.46 5.75
CA TYR A 122 3.36 11.02 5.80
C TYR A 122 3.48 12.11 6.86
N THR A 123 4.71 12.40 7.28
CA THR A 123 5.00 13.35 8.37
C THR A 123 4.68 14.80 8.05
N ASP A 124 4.59 15.14 6.77
CA ASP A 124 4.10 16.44 6.31
C ASP A 124 2.57 16.51 6.20
N GLY A 125 1.86 15.45 6.62
CA GLY A 125 0.42 15.34 6.56
C GLY A 125 -0.14 14.95 5.20
N THR A 126 0.70 14.59 4.23
CA THR A 126 0.23 14.01 2.96
C THR A 126 -0.47 12.68 3.22
N ILE A 127 -1.66 12.52 2.64
CA ILE A 127 -2.41 11.26 2.63
C ILE A 127 -2.37 10.65 1.23
N GLY A 128 -1.72 9.51 1.11
CA GLY A 128 -1.70 8.75 -0.14
C GLY A 128 -0.77 7.55 -0.11
N GLY A 129 -0.90 6.66 -1.08
CA GLY A 129 -0.07 5.46 -1.15
C GLY A 129 -0.41 4.55 -2.32
N ASN A 130 0.60 3.83 -2.82
CA ASN A 130 0.45 2.72 -3.74
C ASN A 130 0.92 1.46 -2.99
N LEU A 131 0.01 0.88 -2.22
CA LEU A 131 0.33 -0.10 -1.20
C LEU A 131 0.07 -1.51 -1.69
N ILE A 132 0.84 -2.45 -1.16
CA ILE A 132 0.58 -3.87 -1.35
C ILE A 132 -0.14 -4.36 -0.09
N HIS A 133 -1.27 -5.05 -0.27
CA HIS A 133 -1.95 -5.64 0.87
C HIS A 133 -1.05 -6.66 1.60
N LEU A 134 -1.00 -6.59 2.93
CA LEU A 134 -0.07 -7.41 3.73
C LEU A 134 -0.53 -8.88 3.88
N GLY A 135 -1.83 -9.14 3.82
CA GLY A 135 -2.40 -10.48 3.69
C GLY A 135 -2.32 -11.00 2.25
N LYS A 136 -1.96 -12.27 2.07
CA LYS A 136 -2.12 -12.99 0.78
C LYS A 136 -3.57 -13.46 0.72
N TYR A 137 -4.35 -12.97 -0.23
CA TYR A 137 -5.78 -13.32 -0.44
C TYR A 137 -6.72 -12.74 0.63
N PRO A 138 -6.84 -11.41 0.72
CA PRO A 138 -7.63 -10.80 1.76
C PRO A 138 -9.14 -10.99 1.56
N GLU A 139 -9.84 -11.18 2.68
CA GLU A 139 -11.30 -11.17 2.73
C GLU A 139 -11.81 -9.81 3.25
N LEU A 140 -13.04 -9.43 2.89
CA LEU A 140 -13.58 -8.09 3.19
C LEU A 140 -13.59 -7.78 4.69
N GLU A 141 -13.95 -8.78 5.49
CA GLU A 141 -13.97 -8.74 6.95
C GLU A 141 -12.60 -8.46 7.57
N GLU A 142 -11.52 -8.76 6.86
CA GLU A 142 -10.16 -8.52 7.36
C GLU A 142 -9.75 -7.06 7.21
N PHE A 143 -10.15 -6.40 6.11
CA PHE A 143 -9.60 -5.09 5.76
C PHE A 143 -10.61 -3.94 5.77
N VAL A 144 -11.91 -4.19 5.60
CA VAL A 144 -12.90 -3.11 5.65
C VAL A 144 -12.90 -2.45 7.03
N PRO A 145 -12.95 -3.19 8.16
CA PRO A 145 -12.90 -2.56 9.49
C PRO A 145 -11.61 -1.77 9.73
N MET A 146 -10.46 -2.24 9.22
CA MET A 146 -9.17 -1.56 9.38
C MET A 146 -9.20 -0.09 8.93
N TYR A 147 -10.00 0.23 7.91
CA TYR A 147 -10.12 1.59 7.38
C TYR A 147 -11.45 2.25 7.73
N ALA A 148 -12.56 1.53 7.68
CA ALA A 148 -13.89 2.10 7.89
C ALA A 148 -14.06 2.64 9.32
N ASP A 149 -13.48 1.96 10.32
CA ASP A 149 -13.54 2.40 11.72
C ASP A 149 -12.74 3.70 11.97
N LEU A 150 -11.80 4.05 11.08
CA LEU A 150 -11.07 5.31 11.14
C LEU A 150 -12.00 6.51 10.98
N ALA A 151 -13.12 6.37 10.27
CA ALA A 151 -14.03 7.47 9.99
C ALA A 151 -14.60 8.07 11.28
N GLY A 152 -15.16 7.22 12.16
CA GLY A 152 -15.71 7.67 13.44
C GLY A 152 -14.64 8.16 14.42
N LYS A 153 -13.43 7.58 14.34
CA LYS A 153 -12.31 7.89 15.24
C LYS A 153 -11.59 9.19 14.86
N TYR A 154 -11.49 9.49 13.57
CA TYR A 154 -10.81 10.66 13.03
C TYR A 154 -11.71 11.41 12.04
N PRO A 155 -12.64 12.24 12.53
CA PRO A 155 -13.58 12.97 11.68
C PRO A 155 -12.93 13.94 10.68
N PHE A 156 -11.65 14.27 10.88
CA PHE A 156 -10.87 15.10 9.96
C PHE A 156 -10.35 14.34 8.74
N LEU A 157 -10.40 13.00 8.73
CA LEU A 157 -9.98 12.20 7.58
C LEU A 157 -10.95 12.40 6.43
N ASP A 158 -10.37 12.66 5.26
CA ASP A 158 -11.07 12.79 3.99
C ASP A 158 -10.23 12.08 2.93
N MET A 159 -10.54 10.80 2.69
CA MET A 159 -9.71 9.92 1.84
C MET A 159 -10.51 8.77 1.22
N VAL A 160 -9.92 8.18 0.19
CA VAL A 160 -10.34 6.89 -0.38
C VAL A 160 -9.24 5.86 -0.18
N VAL A 161 -9.65 4.63 0.10
CA VAL A 161 -8.81 3.44 0.10
C VAL A 161 -9.42 2.45 -0.90
N SER A 162 -8.75 2.27 -2.03
CA SER A 162 -9.32 1.56 -3.19
C SER A 162 -8.53 0.30 -3.48
N TYR A 163 -9.24 -0.82 -3.58
CA TYR A 163 -8.69 -2.13 -3.89
C TYR A 163 -8.85 -2.42 -5.38
N THR A 164 -7.81 -3.00 -5.97
CA THR A 164 -7.77 -3.36 -7.38
C THR A 164 -7.66 -4.88 -7.55
N LEU A 165 -7.97 -5.35 -8.76
CA LEU A 165 -7.77 -6.76 -9.12
C LEU A 165 -6.34 -7.08 -9.60
N VAL A 166 -5.37 -6.21 -9.31
CA VAL A 166 -3.97 -6.36 -9.70
C VAL A 166 -3.20 -7.10 -8.60
N ASP A 167 -2.51 -8.18 -8.97
CA ASP A 167 -1.57 -8.91 -8.10
C ASP A 167 -0.29 -8.07 -7.88
N GLU A 168 -0.03 -7.68 -6.63
CA GLU A 168 1.15 -6.94 -6.15
C GLU A 168 1.47 -5.61 -6.88
N CYS A 169 1.81 -5.59 -8.17
CA CYS A 169 2.15 -4.38 -8.93
C CYS A 169 1.71 -4.42 -10.41
N CYS A 170 1.33 -3.25 -10.95
CA CYS A 170 0.79 -3.11 -12.31
C CYS A 170 1.81 -3.35 -13.44
N CYS A 171 3.08 -3.00 -13.23
CA CYS A 171 4.07 -2.99 -14.32
C CYS A 171 5.00 -4.21 -14.37
N PHE A 172 5.03 -5.01 -13.31
CA PHE A 172 5.73 -6.29 -13.29
C PHE A 172 5.23 -7.25 -14.40
N LEU A 173 3.98 -7.06 -14.85
CA LEU A 173 3.30 -7.85 -15.88
C LEU A 173 3.07 -7.09 -17.19
N CYS A 174 3.81 -6.02 -17.47
CA CYS A 174 3.78 -5.49 -18.84
C CYS A 174 4.43 -6.56 -19.73
N ASP A 175 3.61 -7.36 -20.44
CA ASP A 175 3.91 -8.57 -21.25
C ASP A 175 5.05 -8.44 -22.29
N LYS A 176 5.80 -7.34 -22.30
CA LYS A 176 6.82 -6.94 -23.28
C LYS A 176 8.12 -6.47 -22.63
N ILE A 177 8.24 -6.59 -21.30
CA ILE A 177 9.49 -6.41 -20.56
C ILE A 177 9.99 -7.81 -20.21
N ASP A 178 10.60 -8.47 -21.19
CA ASP A 178 11.17 -9.80 -21.03
C ASP A 178 12.39 -9.75 -20.09
N PRO A 179 12.41 -10.50 -18.97
CA PRO A 179 13.55 -10.56 -18.06
C PRO A 179 14.83 -11.16 -18.68
N GLU A 180 14.71 -12.00 -19.72
CA GLU A 180 15.82 -12.66 -20.43
C GLU A 180 16.27 -11.91 -21.69
N PHE A 181 15.40 -11.12 -22.35
CA PHE A 181 15.70 -10.49 -23.64
C PHE A 181 15.77 -8.95 -23.63
N GLY A 182 15.62 -8.30 -22.46
CA GLY A 182 15.63 -6.85 -22.37
C GLY A 182 14.40 -6.19 -23.00
N TYR A 183 14.34 -4.87 -22.97
CA TYR A 183 13.22 -4.08 -23.50
C TYR A 183 12.94 -4.41 -24.96
N ASP A 184 11.90 -5.22 -25.20
CA ASP A 184 11.43 -5.47 -26.56
C ASP A 184 10.87 -4.16 -27.14
N LYS A 185 10.96 -3.99 -28.46
CA LYS A 185 10.44 -2.83 -29.22
C LYS A 185 8.90 -2.75 -29.22
N GLN A 186 8.25 -3.39 -28.24
CA GLN A 186 6.82 -3.72 -28.25
C GLN A 186 6.10 -3.29 -26.96
N CYS A 187 6.73 -2.57 -26.03
CA CYS A 187 6.02 -1.99 -24.88
C CYS A 187 4.86 -1.10 -25.35
N THR A 188 3.63 -1.48 -24.98
CA THR A 188 2.40 -0.75 -25.32
C THR A 188 1.89 0.13 -24.18
N CYS A 189 2.58 0.14 -23.03
CA CYS A 189 2.20 0.97 -21.89
C CYS A 189 2.42 2.45 -22.25
N LYS A 190 1.32 3.20 -22.33
CA LYS A 190 1.31 4.64 -22.65
C LYS A 190 2.16 5.48 -21.69
N ASP A 191 2.35 5.01 -20.45
CA ASP A 191 3.17 5.71 -19.46
C ASP A 191 4.65 5.35 -19.58
N CYS A 192 4.99 4.13 -20.02
CA CYS A 192 6.38 3.71 -20.20
C CYS A 192 6.97 4.28 -21.49
N ILE A 193 6.19 4.33 -22.57
CA ILE A 193 6.63 4.75 -23.91
C ILE A 193 7.42 6.07 -23.89
N PRO A 194 6.95 7.16 -23.23
CA PRO A 194 7.68 8.42 -23.17
C PRO A 194 9.05 8.34 -22.49
N TYR A 195 9.29 7.31 -21.68
CA TYR A 195 10.47 7.19 -20.85
C TYR A 195 11.36 5.98 -21.18
N LEU A 196 11.04 5.20 -22.22
CA LEU A 196 11.77 3.96 -22.55
C LEU A 196 13.28 4.12 -22.65
N ASP A 197 13.78 5.21 -23.24
CA ASP A 197 15.21 5.44 -23.36
C ASP A 197 15.87 5.66 -22.00
N LYS A 198 15.21 6.39 -21.09
CA LYS A 198 15.68 6.62 -19.73
C LYS A 198 15.61 5.35 -18.90
N ILE A 199 14.49 4.61 -18.99
CA ILE A 199 14.34 3.35 -18.26
C ILE A 199 15.40 2.33 -18.71
N LYS A 200 15.68 2.21 -20.02
CA LYS A 200 16.78 1.39 -20.54
C LYS A 200 18.13 1.85 -20.04
N LYS A 201 18.40 3.16 -20.07
CA LYS A 201 19.66 3.75 -19.61
C LYS A 201 19.95 3.41 -18.14
N TYR A 202 18.93 3.41 -17.29
CA TYR A 202 19.08 3.30 -15.84
C TYR A 202 18.73 1.91 -15.26
N LYS A 203 18.32 0.93 -16.08
CA LYS A 203 17.90 -0.42 -15.63
C LYS A 203 18.89 -1.11 -14.70
N GLU A 204 20.19 -0.94 -14.95
CA GLU A 204 21.28 -1.56 -14.16
C GLU A 204 22.05 -0.53 -13.32
N VAL A 205 21.61 0.74 -13.33
CA VAL A 205 22.26 1.83 -12.59
C VAL A 205 21.58 1.97 -11.25
N TYR A 206 22.11 1.26 -10.26
CA TYR A 206 21.70 1.40 -8.87
C TYR A 206 22.47 2.55 -8.22
N SER A 207 22.08 3.78 -8.55
CA SER A 207 22.65 4.99 -7.95
C SER A 207 21.56 5.84 -7.31
N VAL A 208 21.61 5.96 -5.98
CA VAL A 208 20.61 6.72 -5.22
C VAL A 208 21.01 8.19 -5.03
N SER A 209 22.26 8.54 -5.34
CA SER A 209 22.73 9.94 -5.38
C SER A 209 22.25 10.71 -6.62
N ASP A 210 21.69 10.01 -7.61
CA ASP A 210 21.09 10.58 -8.82
C ASP A 210 19.59 10.25 -8.82
N PHE A 211 18.75 11.25 -8.58
CA PHE A 211 17.30 11.06 -8.52
C PHE A 211 16.73 10.54 -9.84
N GLU A 212 17.29 10.94 -10.99
CA GLU A 212 16.83 10.45 -12.28
C GLU A 212 17.13 8.96 -12.43
N ALA A 213 18.35 8.55 -12.11
CA ALA A 213 18.75 7.13 -12.15
C ALA A 213 17.89 6.29 -11.19
N PHE A 214 17.66 6.80 -9.98
CA PHE A 214 16.82 6.15 -8.99
C PHE A 214 15.36 6.01 -9.43
N TYR A 215 14.78 7.10 -9.97
CA TYR A 215 13.40 7.12 -10.43
C TYR A 215 13.14 6.10 -11.55
N TYR A 216 14.07 5.99 -12.52
CA TYR A 216 13.90 5.10 -13.67
C TYR A 216 14.42 3.67 -13.44
N SER A 217 15.39 3.44 -12.56
CA SER A 217 15.88 2.08 -12.25
C SER A 217 14.81 1.19 -11.60
N TYR A 218 13.88 1.80 -10.86
CA TYR A 218 12.76 1.12 -10.22
C TYR A 218 11.43 1.24 -10.98
N TRP A 219 11.45 1.77 -12.21
CA TRP A 219 10.23 1.98 -13.00
C TRP A 219 9.47 0.67 -13.24
N GLU A 220 10.16 -0.42 -13.58
CA GLU A 220 9.52 -1.72 -13.85
C GLU A 220 8.79 -2.29 -12.62
N THR A 221 9.32 -2.04 -11.41
CA THR A 221 8.83 -2.63 -10.16
C THR A 221 7.84 -1.76 -9.40
N ASP A 222 7.90 -0.44 -9.56
CA ASP A 222 7.12 0.50 -8.74
C ASP A 222 6.26 1.48 -9.56
N HIS A 223 6.31 1.45 -10.88
CA HIS A 223 5.39 2.25 -11.70
C HIS A 223 3.96 1.73 -11.56
N VAL A 224 3.07 2.62 -11.14
CA VAL A 224 1.62 2.39 -11.13
C VAL A 224 1.03 3.07 -12.36
N ARG A 225 0.44 2.26 -13.25
CA ARG A 225 -0.12 2.77 -14.50
C ARG A 225 -1.21 3.81 -14.24
N SER A 226 -1.26 4.83 -15.08
CA SER A 226 -2.25 5.91 -14.99
C SER A 226 -3.69 5.43 -15.27
N ASP A 227 -3.86 4.24 -15.87
CA ASP A 227 -5.16 3.59 -16.08
C ASP A 227 -5.58 2.62 -14.97
N VAL A 228 -4.77 2.45 -13.92
CA VAL A 228 -5.06 1.52 -12.82
C VAL A 228 -6.39 1.83 -12.13
N GLY A 229 -6.84 3.09 -12.16
CA GLY A 229 -8.11 3.50 -11.58
C GLY A 229 -9.31 2.75 -12.18
N ASN A 230 -9.20 2.31 -13.44
CA ASN A 230 -10.23 1.51 -14.11
C ASN A 230 -10.26 0.04 -13.65
N LEU A 231 -9.25 -0.39 -12.89
CA LEU A 231 -9.14 -1.73 -12.30
C LEU A 231 -9.53 -1.75 -10.82
N VAL A 232 -9.96 -0.61 -10.28
CA VAL A 232 -10.54 -0.53 -8.94
C VAL A 232 -11.86 -1.30 -8.94
N CYS A 233 -12.03 -2.19 -7.98
CA CYS A 233 -13.26 -2.97 -7.82
C CYS A 233 -14.01 -2.63 -6.53
N LEU A 234 -13.30 -2.13 -5.51
CA LEU A 234 -13.86 -1.71 -4.23
C LEU A 234 -13.19 -0.41 -3.76
N THR A 235 -13.97 0.50 -3.18
CA THR A 235 -13.45 1.73 -2.54
C THR A 235 -14.12 1.95 -1.20
N ILE A 236 -13.30 2.10 -0.16
CA ILE A 236 -13.70 2.60 1.16
C ILE A 236 -13.53 4.11 1.12
N TRP A 237 -14.64 4.83 1.12
CA TRP A 237 -14.65 6.29 1.09
C TRP A 237 -14.93 6.84 2.49
N ILE A 238 -13.96 7.55 3.05
CA ILE A 238 -14.04 8.18 4.37
C ILE A 238 -14.20 9.67 4.16
N HIS A 239 -15.31 10.23 4.67
CA HIS A 239 -15.62 11.65 4.58
C HIS A 239 -16.60 12.05 5.67
N ASN A 240 -16.38 13.23 6.29
CA ASN A 240 -17.23 13.78 7.35
C ASN A 240 -17.51 12.80 8.50
N GLY A 241 -16.49 12.04 8.90
CA GLY A 241 -16.61 11.07 9.99
C GLY A 241 -17.44 9.82 9.66
N GLN A 242 -17.75 9.57 8.39
CA GLN A 242 -18.46 8.39 7.92
C GLN A 242 -17.66 7.60 6.89
N ALA A 243 -17.86 6.29 6.85
CA ALA A 243 -17.31 5.39 5.84
C ALA A 243 -18.41 4.87 4.92
N ASN A 244 -18.18 4.94 3.61
CA ASN A 244 -19.06 4.37 2.59
C ASN A 244 -18.27 3.32 1.81
N ILE A 245 -18.80 2.09 1.71
CA ILE A 245 -18.16 1.00 0.96
C ILE A 245 -18.82 0.90 -0.40
N LEU A 246 -18.04 1.16 -1.46
CA LEU A 246 -18.51 1.21 -2.83
C LEU A 246 -17.89 0.06 -3.63
N PHE A 247 -18.69 -0.56 -4.50
CA PHE A 247 -18.27 -1.57 -5.46
C PHE A 247 -18.43 -1.08 -6.91
N GLY A 248 -17.67 -1.66 -7.84
CA GLY A 248 -17.82 -1.47 -9.28
C GLY A 248 -17.67 -0.01 -9.76
N ASP A 249 -18.51 0.42 -10.69
CA ASP A 249 -18.45 1.78 -11.28
C ASP A 249 -18.47 2.92 -10.24
N PRO A 250 -19.32 2.89 -9.19
CA PRO A 250 -19.22 3.84 -8.09
C PRO A 250 -17.84 3.89 -7.41
N ALA A 251 -17.20 2.75 -7.22
CA ALA A 251 -15.86 2.67 -6.62
C ALA A 251 -14.81 3.32 -7.54
N ILE A 252 -14.83 2.96 -8.83
CA ILE A 252 -13.95 3.54 -9.86
C ILE A 252 -14.12 5.06 -9.93
N SER A 253 -15.37 5.52 -10.00
CA SER A 253 -15.70 6.93 -10.10
C SER A 253 -15.16 7.70 -8.88
N LYS A 254 -15.39 7.19 -7.67
CA LYS A 254 -14.95 7.84 -6.43
C LYS A 254 -13.44 7.85 -6.29
N PHE A 255 -12.77 6.75 -6.65
CA PHE A 255 -11.30 6.72 -6.69
C PHE A 255 -10.74 7.76 -7.66
N ASN A 256 -11.25 7.80 -8.90
CA ASN A 256 -10.74 8.71 -9.92
C ASN A 256 -10.96 10.18 -9.58
N GLU A 257 -12.06 10.52 -8.90
CA GLU A 257 -12.29 11.84 -8.31
C GLU A 257 -11.15 12.21 -7.35
N TYR A 258 -10.89 11.37 -6.34
CA TYR A 258 -9.85 11.64 -5.33
C TYR A 258 -8.44 11.59 -5.91
N ASN A 259 -8.18 10.70 -6.86
CA ASN A 259 -6.89 10.64 -7.54
C ASN A 259 -6.63 11.91 -8.35
N THR A 260 -7.67 12.51 -8.95
CA THR A 260 -7.55 13.79 -9.65
C THR A 260 -7.30 14.95 -8.68
N LEU A 261 -7.95 14.94 -7.51
CA LEU A 261 -7.82 15.99 -6.50
C LEU A 261 -6.48 15.94 -5.75
N TYR A 262 -5.99 14.72 -5.46
CA TYR A 262 -4.95 14.48 -4.46
C TYR A 262 -3.76 13.65 -4.96
N CYS A 263 -3.67 13.37 -6.27
CA CYS A 263 -2.47 12.82 -6.89
C CYS A 263 -2.03 13.67 -8.08
N ALA A 264 -0.72 13.84 -8.25
CA ALA A 264 -0.14 14.43 -9.45
C ALA A 264 1.20 13.78 -9.78
N PRO A 265 1.62 13.76 -11.06
CA PRO A 265 2.87 13.13 -11.48
C PRO A 265 4.09 13.59 -10.67
N GLU A 266 4.13 14.85 -10.27
CA GLU A 266 5.27 15.48 -9.60
C GLU A 266 5.56 14.92 -8.21
N TYR A 267 4.58 14.33 -7.55
CA TYR A 267 4.74 13.72 -6.23
C TYR A 267 4.25 12.27 -6.15
N ALA A 268 3.74 11.70 -7.24
CA ALA A 268 3.30 10.30 -7.26
C ALA A 268 4.41 9.31 -6.85
N PHE A 269 5.68 9.64 -7.13
CA PHE A 269 6.83 8.85 -6.72
C PHE A 269 7.02 8.76 -5.19
N MET A 270 6.48 9.73 -4.45
CA MET A 270 6.44 9.68 -2.99
C MET A 270 5.75 8.40 -2.49
N PHE A 271 4.83 7.86 -3.28
CA PHE A 271 4.06 6.65 -2.99
C PHE A 271 4.73 5.37 -3.52
N SER A 272 5.97 5.44 -3.99
CA SER A 272 6.76 4.26 -4.40
C SER A 272 7.52 3.68 -3.20
N SER A 273 7.52 2.35 -3.09
CA SER A 273 8.25 1.65 -2.02
C SER A 273 9.75 1.83 -2.15
N SER A 274 10.24 1.89 -3.39
CA SER A 274 11.65 2.00 -3.70
C SER A 274 12.27 3.27 -3.13
N LEU A 275 11.52 4.38 -3.11
CA LEU A 275 11.94 5.64 -2.49
C LEU A 275 12.34 5.52 -1.02
N TYR A 276 11.95 4.46 -0.32
CA TYR A 276 12.27 4.25 1.10
C TYR A 276 13.07 2.96 1.35
N ARG A 277 13.55 2.30 0.29
CA ARG A 277 14.38 1.10 0.39
C ARG A 277 15.82 1.42 0.79
N ASP A 278 16.27 2.63 0.52
CA ASP A 278 17.64 3.07 0.75
C ASP A 278 17.79 3.82 2.09
N ARG A 279 19.03 3.93 2.58
CA ARG A 279 19.37 4.63 3.81
C ARG A 279 19.38 6.16 3.65
N HIS A 280 19.33 6.70 2.44
CA HIS A 280 19.44 8.15 2.20
C HIS A 280 18.10 8.89 2.20
N THR A 281 16.98 8.18 2.30
CA THR A 281 15.62 8.74 2.35
C THR A 281 14.80 8.05 3.43
N CYS A 282 13.91 8.78 4.07
CA CYS A 282 13.03 8.26 5.11
C CYS A 282 11.69 9.01 5.11
N ILE A 283 10.67 8.43 5.75
CA ILE A 283 9.34 9.08 5.89
C ILE A 283 9.38 10.14 7.00
N CYS A 284 10.30 10.01 7.95
CA CYS A 284 10.34 10.76 9.20
C CYS A 284 11.76 10.83 9.76
N ASP A 285 12.05 11.90 10.48
CA ASP A 285 13.27 12.05 11.26
C ASP A 285 13.09 11.54 12.70
N LYS A 286 14.20 11.50 13.43
CA LYS A 286 14.22 11.15 14.85
C LYS A 286 13.35 12.09 15.68
N GLN A 287 13.41 13.38 15.36
CA GLN A 287 12.67 14.42 16.07
C GLN A 287 11.15 14.14 16.04
N PHE A 288 10.59 13.78 14.88
CA PHE A 288 9.19 13.41 14.73
C PHE A 288 8.80 12.24 15.64
N VAL A 289 9.64 11.21 15.74
CA VAL A 289 9.37 10.04 16.61
C VAL A 289 9.38 10.41 18.08
N GLU A 290 10.34 11.25 18.48
CA GLU A 290 10.39 11.77 19.83
C GLU A 290 9.18 12.65 20.15
N ASP A 291 8.75 13.49 19.22
CA ASP A 291 7.52 14.30 19.34
C ASP A 291 6.29 13.38 19.49
N CYS A 292 6.25 12.26 18.76
CA CYS A 292 5.19 11.26 18.90
C CYS A 292 5.16 10.64 20.31
N PHE A 293 6.30 10.25 20.88
CA PHE A 293 6.35 9.79 22.27
C PHE A 293 5.86 10.86 23.25
N GLU A 294 6.34 12.09 23.10
CA GLU A 294 5.96 13.21 23.95
C GLU A 294 4.45 13.48 23.89
N SER A 295 3.85 13.40 22.69
CA SER A 295 2.41 13.65 22.48
C SER A 295 1.49 12.69 23.24
N ILE A 296 1.98 11.49 23.56
CA ILE A 296 1.24 10.49 24.36
C ILE A 296 1.72 10.42 25.82
N GLY A 297 2.42 11.47 26.29
CA GLY A 297 2.91 11.58 27.66
C GLY A 297 4.08 10.65 27.98
N LYS A 298 4.77 10.15 26.96
CA LYS A 298 5.95 9.28 27.11
C LYS A 298 7.25 10.07 26.95
N PRO A 299 8.33 9.72 27.66
CA PRO A 299 9.62 10.37 27.52
C PRO A 299 10.21 10.23 26.10
N ARG A 300 10.75 11.32 25.55
CA ARG A 300 11.41 11.37 24.24
C ARG A 300 12.55 10.36 24.11
N ASN A 301 13.31 10.11 25.19
CA ASN A 301 14.45 9.20 25.19
C ASN A 301 14.07 7.72 24.95
N LEU A 302 12.78 7.34 25.05
CA LEU A 302 12.31 6.01 24.64
C LEU A 302 12.61 5.72 23.17
N CYS A 303 12.72 6.76 22.33
CA CYS A 303 13.17 6.61 20.95
C CYS A 303 14.52 5.88 20.88
N ASN A 304 15.51 6.28 21.70
CA ASN A 304 16.82 5.62 21.75
C ASN A 304 16.71 4.20 22.34
N GLU A 305 15.93 4.00 23.40
CA GLU A 305 15.73 2.67 24.00
C GLU A 305 15.13 1.69 22.97
N TYR A 306 14.18 2.17 22.15
CA TYR A 306 13.52 1.34 21.14
C TYR A 306 14.47 1.02 19.97
N VAL A 307 15.42 1.91 19.66
CA VAL A 307 16.52 1.62 18.74
C VAL A 307 17.47 0.57 19.32
N GLU A 308 17.91 0.72 20.57
CA GLU A 308 18.80 -0.23 21.25
C GLU A 308 18.20 -1.63 21.36
N ARG A 309 16.87 -1.72 21.57
CA ARG A 309 16.11 -2.97 21.64
C ARG A 309 15.78 -3.57 20.26
N GLY A 310 16.11 -2.86 19.17
CA GLY A 310 15.86 -3.31 17.80
C GLY A 310 14.38 -3.22 17.36
N PHE A 311 13.56 -2.45 18.05
CA PHE A 311 12.16 -2.19 17.67
C PHE A 311 12.06 -1.12 16.58
N ILE A 312 12.95 -0.13 16.62
CA ILE A 312 13.09 0.92 15.60
C ILE A 312 14.47 0.76 14.96
N SER A 313 14.56 0.90 13.63
CA SER A 313 15.85 0.94 12.96
C SER A 313 16.64 2.19 13.33
N PRO A 314 17.98 2.12 13.43
CA PRO A 314 18.78 3.31 13.70
C PRO A 314 18.52 4.43 12.69
N PHE A 315 18.39 5.65 13.18
CA PHE A 315 18.20 6.82 12.33
C PHE A 315 19.51 7.16 11.63
N ASN A 316 19.47 7.33 10.31
CA ASN A 316 20.56 7.94 9.57
C ASN A 316 20.39 9.46 9.59
N GLU A 317 21.25 10.17 10.31
CA GLU A 317 21.19 11.64 10.43
C GLU A 317 21.38 12.36 9.09
N ASN A 318 21.93 11.68 8.08
CA ASN A 318 22.10 12.21 6.74
C ASN A 318 20.94 11.85 5.78
N ALA A 319 19.94 11.10 6.25
CA ALA A 319 18.80 10.76 5.40
C ALA A 319 17.89 11.97 5.22
N ILE A 320 17.33 12.08 4.02
CA ILE A 320 16.36 13.10 3.66
C ILE A 320 14.97 12.61 4.08
N VAL A 321 14.29 13.40 4.92
CA VAL A 321 12.86 13.21 5.16
C VAL A 321 12.10 13.60 3.89
N VAL A 322 11.48 12.61 3.26
CA VAL A 322 10.70 12.80 2.04
C VAL A 322 9.41 13.53 2.40
N THR A 323 9.24 14.69 1.79
CA THR A 323 8.02 15.49 1.83
C THR A 323 7.51 15.70 0.42
N LYS A 324 6.22 16.00 0.27
CA LYS A 324 5.60 16.33 -1.01
C LYS A 324 6.37 17.43 -1.74
N ASP A 325 6.73 18.49 -1.02
CA ASP A 325 7.52 19.60 -1.56
C ASP A 325 8.92 19.16 -2.03
N TRP A 326 9.58 18.27 -1.28
CA TRP A 326 10.88 17.76 -1.68
C TRP A 326 10.78 16.95 -2.98
N VAL A 327 9.82 16.02 -3.09
CA VAL A 327 9.65 15.20 -4.30
C VAL A 327 9.31 16.07 -5.52
N ILE A 328 8.46 17.08 -5.36
CA ILE A 328 8.13 18.03 -6.44
C ILE A 328 9.41 18.75 -6.93
N ARG A 329 10.28 19.20 -6.03
CA ARG A 329 11.56 19.83 -6.42
C ARG A 329 12.46 18.86 -7.19
N GLN A 330 12.58 17.62 -6.74
CA GLN A 330 13.37 16.60 -7.45
C GLN A 330 12.79 16.31 -8.83
N TYR A 331 11.47 16.14 -8.93
CA TYR A 331 10.78 15.90 -10.18
C TYR A 331 10.99 17.05 -11.18
N ASN A 332 10.84 18.29 -10.72
CA ASN A 332 11.05 19.46 -11.58
C ASN A 332 12.49 19.54 -12.09
N ALA A 333 13.47 19.41 -11.18
CA ALA A 333 14.88 19.53 -11.49
C ALA A 333 15.40 18.40 -12.42
N TYR A 334 15.02 17.15 -12.16
CA TYR A 334 15.65 15.99 -12.80
C TYR A 334 14.77 15.32 -13.87
N ILE A 335 13.45 15.43 -13.78
CA ILE A 335 12.54 14.74 -14.70
C ILE A 335 12.02 15.68 -15.79
N THR A 336 11.53 16.87 -15.40
CA THR A 336 10.99 17.83 -16.38
C THR A 336 11.98 18.89 -16.84
N GLY A 337 13.11 19.06 -16.16
CA GLY A 337 14.11 20.08 -16.45
C GLY A 337 13.60 21.52 -16.29
N LYS A 338 12.71 21.75 -15.31
CA LYS A 338 12.09 23.04 -15.01
C LYS A 338 12.74 23.75 -13.84
#